data_AF-A0A3B0UQC9-F1
#
_entry.id   AF-A0A3B0UQC9-F1
#
_cell.length_a   1.000
_cell.length_b   1.000
_cell.length_c   1.000
_cell.angle_alpha   90.00
_cell.angle_beta   90.00
_cell.angle_gamma   90.00
#
_symmetry.space_group_name_H-M   'P 1'
#
loop_
_entity.id
_entity.type
_entity.pdbx_description
1 polymer ?
#
loop_
_entity_poly.entity_id
_entity_poly.type
_entity_poly.pdbx_seq_one_letter_code
_entity_poly.pdbx_strand_id
1 'polypeptide(L)' 'DLLFKLGVALAGAGEAETACRTFDEVLKRYPEMGGAFLGEVRREAQELQC' A
#
# COMPACT_ATOMS: atom_id res chain seq x y z
N ASP A 1 2.09 5.24 -8.18
CA ASP A 1 3.22 5.64 -7.32
C ASP A 1 2.82 6.58 -6.17
N LEU A 2 2.18 7.73 -6.44
CA LEU A 2 1.83 8.71 -5.39
C LEU A 2 0.98 8.11 -4.25
N LEU A 3 -0.02 7.29 -4.60
CA LEU A 3 -0.89 6.63 -3.63
C LEU A 3 -0.14 5.59 -2.76
N PHE A 4 0.83 4.88 -3.35
CA PHE A 4 1.68 3.96 -2.60
C PHE A 4 2.56 4.70 -1.59
N LYS A 5 3.24 5.77 -2.03
CA LYS A 5 4.06 6.62 -1.15
C LYS A 5 3.25 7.23 0.00
N LEU A 6 1.98 7.59 -0.25
CA LEU A 6 1.06 8.02 0.79
C LEU A 6 0.81 6.91 1.82
N GLY A 7 0.54 5.67 1.36
CA GLY A 7 0.37 4.52 2.25
C GLY A 7 1.58 4.28 3.15
N VAL A 8 2.79 4.34 2.59
CA VAL A 8 4.05 4.22 3.36
C VAL A 8 4.19 5.35 4.39
N ALA A 9 3.87 6.60 4.02
CA ALA A 9 3.94 7.72 4.95
C ALA A 9 2.94 7.60 6.10
N LEU A 10 1.72 7.13 5.82
CA LEU A 10 0.69 6.86 6.83
C LEU A 10 1.11 5.74 7.78
N ALA A 11 1.70 4.67 7.25
CA ALA A 11 2.26 3.57 8.05
C ALA A 11 3.31 4.08 9.03
N GLY A 12 4.27 4.89 8.55
CA GLY A 12 5.30 5.52 9.38
C GLY A 12 4.76 6.53 10.41
N ALA A 13 3.58 7.10 10.16
CA ALA A 13 2.90 8.00 11.09
C ALA A 13 2.04 7.28 12.13
N GLY A 14 1.96 5.94 12.10
CA GLY A 14 1.10 5.14 12.98
C GLY A 14 -0.37 5.08 12.55
N GLU A 15 -0.71 5.63 11.39
CA GLU A 15 -2.05 5.60 10.79
C GLU A 15 -2.29 4.27 10.06
N ALA A 16 -2.10 3.15 10.76
CA ALA A 16 -2.06 1.81 10.16
C ALA A 16 -3.35 1.44 9.40
N GLU A 17 -4.52 1.75 9.97
CA GLU A 17 -5.81 1.46 9.31
C GLU A 17 -5.96 2.25 7.99
N THR A 18 -5.59 3.53 8.00
CA THR A 18 -5.63 4.39 6.80
C THR A 18 -4.60 3.93 5.77
N ALA A 19 -3.42 3.50 6.20
CA ALA A 19 -2.39 2.94 5.32
C ALA A 19 -2.87 1.66 4.62
N CYS A 20 -3.48 0.73 5.36
CA CYS A 20 -4.06 -0.51 4.82
C CYS A 20 -5.12 -0.23 3.74
N ARG A 21 -6.06 0.68 4.02
CA ARG A 21 -7.05 1.11 3.03
C ARG A 21 -6.39 1.70 1.79
N THR A 22 -5.31 2.45 1.98
CA THR A 22 -4.55 3.06 0.89
C THR A 22 -3.86 2.00 0.02
N PHE A 23 -3.26 0.97 0.61
CA PHE A 23 -2.65 -0.14 -0.14
C PHE A 23 -3.69 -0.95 -0.93
N ASP A 24 -4.84 -1.24 -0.34
CA ASP A 24 -5.96 -1.90 -1.02
C ASP A 24 -6.46 -1.07 -2.23
N GLU A 25 -6.57 0.25 -2.07
CA GLU A 25 -6.91 1.16 -3.17
C GLU A 25 -5.85 1.16 -4.27
N VAL A 26 -4.56 1.01 -3.95
CA VAL A 26 -3.50 0.86 -4.96
C VAL A 26 -3.72 -0.42 -5.78
N LEU A 27 -3.98 -1.55 -5.11
CA LEU A 27 -4.21 -2.84 -5.78
C LEU A 27 -5.47 -2.82 -6.65
N LYS A 28 -6.52 -2.13 -6.21
CA LYS A 28 -7.80 -2.01 -6.95
C LYS A 28 -7.70 -1.07 -8.14
N ARG A 29 -7.10 0.11 -7.98
CA ARG A 29 -7.04 1.13 -9.05
C ARG A 29 -5.97 0.87 -10.09
N TYR A 30 -4.92 0.11 -9.74
CA TYR A 30 -3.78 -0.10 -10.61
C TYR A 30 -3.41 -1.59 -10.75
N PRO A 31 -4.36 -2.46 -11.14
CA PRO A 31 -4.12 -3.90 -11.22
C PRO A 31 -3.11 -4.28 -12.32
N GLU A 32 -2.92 -3.42 -13.31
CA GLU A 32 -2.02 -3.60 -14.45
C GLU A 32 -0.58 -3.11 -14.21
N MET A 33 -0.28 -2.61 -13.00
CA MET A 33 1.09 -2.25 -12.64
C MET A 33 2.01 -3.47 -12.61
N GLY A 34 3.30 -3.23 -12.83
CA GLY A 34 4.30 -4.29 -12.86
C GLY A 34 4.28 -5.15 -11.60
N GLY A 35 4.47 -6.46 -11.76
CA GLY A 35 4.38 -7.43 -10.66
C GLY A 35 5.32 -7.14 -9.48
N ALA A 36 6.48 -6.55 -9.73
CA ALA A 36 7.40 -6.11 -8.67
C ALA A 36 6.78 -5.02 -7.78
N PHE A 37 6.15 -4.01 -8.39
CA PHE A 37 5.46 -2.94 -7.67
C PHE A 37 4.28 -3.48 -6.87
N LEU A 38 3.44 -4.32 -7.49
CA LEU A 38 2.31 -4.93 -6.78
C LEU A 38 2.75 -5.91 -5.68
N GLY A 39 3.93 -6.53 -5.81
CA GLY A 39 4.53 -7.34 -4.76
C GLY A 39 4.96 -6.49 -3.57
N GLU A 40 5.57 -5.34 -3.83
CA GLU A 40 5.95 -4.38 -2.80
C GLU A 40 4.74 -3.82 -2.04
N VAL A 41 3.67 -3.42 -2.74
CA VAL A 41 2.43 -2.97 -2.09
C VAL A 41 1.87 -4.01 -1.13
N ARG A 42 1.89 -5.30 -1.52
CA ARG A 42 1.43 -6.40 -0.66
C ARG A 42 2.36 -6.65 0.53
N ARG A 43 3.67 -6.48 0.36
CA ARG A 43 4.64 -6.60 1.46
C ARG A 43 4.37 -5.55 2.53
N GLU A 44 4.22 -4.29 2.15
CA GLU A 44 3.95 -3.21 3.11
C GLU A 44 2.60 -3.39 3.83
N ALA A 45 1.57 -3.88 3.13
CA ALA A 45 0.31 -4.25 3.77
C ALA A 45 0.51 -5.37 4.81
N GLN A 46 1.25 -6.42 4.44
CA GLN A 46 1.51 -7.57 5.32
C GLN A 46 2.27 -7.17 6.60
N GLU A 47 3.21 -6.21 6.51
CA GLU A 47 3.92 -5.67 7.68
C GLU A 47 2.97 -4.98 8.67
N LEU A 48 1.89 -4.37 8.18
CA LEU A 48 0.82 -3.79 8.99
C LEU A 48 -0.25 -4.81 9.42
N GLN A 49 -0.08 -6.09 9.11
CA GLN A 49 -1.03 -7.16 9.39
C GLN A 49 -2.39 -6.96 8.70
N CYS A 50 -2.35 -6.35 7.52
CA CYS A 50 -3.40 -6.37 6.50
C CYS A 50 -2.84 -6.95 5.18
#